data_AF-A0A3N1SD53-F1
#
_entry.id   AF-A0A3N1SD53-F1
#
_cell.length_a   1.000
_cell.length_b   1.000
_cell.length_c   1.000
_cell.angle_alpha   90.00
_cell.angle_beta   90.00
_cell.angle_gamma   90.00
#
_symmetry.space_group_name_H-M   'P 1'
#
loop_
_entity.id
_entity.type
_entity.pdbx_description
1 polymer ?
#
loop_
_entity_poly.entity_id
_entity_poly.type
_entity_poly.pdbx_seq_one_letter_code
_entity_poly.pdbx_strand_id
1 'polypeptide(L)'
;MIGRLPLDEQLAALKSALARNEVLMEVLNRTAGLGQPNWYVTAGCVFQTVWNVVTDRHPTGGIKDYDVFYFDDRDLSWEAEDAVIKAASAAFAGLPAEVEVRNEARVHLWYEQKFGVVCAPHASTEAAIDSFAATTCCLGVRLEPGGRWRV
;
A
#
# COMPACT_ATOMS: atom_id res chain seq x y z
N MET A 1 3.47 17.00 20.20
CA MET A 1 2.63 15.91 19.65
C MET A 1 2.76 15.98 18.14
N ILE A 2 3.19 14.88 17.48
CA ILE A 2 3.53 14.88 16.04
C ILE A 2 2.38 15.47 15.20
N GLY A 3 1.13 15.06 15.46
CA GLY A 3 -0.05 15.56 14.72
C GLY A 3 -0.42 17.04 14.92
N ARG A 4 0.41 17.83 15.63
CA ARG A 4 0.24 19.30 15.77
C ARG A 4 1.40 20.09 15.18
N LEU A 5 2.37 19.42 14.56
CA LEU A 5 3.48 20.08 13.88
C LEU A 5 3.02 20.67 12.54
N PRO A 6 3.79 21.58 11.92
CA PRO A 6 3.63 21.94 10.51
C PRO A 6 3.59 20.70 9.60
N LEU A 7 2.88 20.77 8.47
CA LEU A 7 2.63 19.60 7.62
C LEU A 7 3.92 18.97 7.07
N ASP A 8 4.91 19.78 6.74
CA ASP A 8 6.24 19.36 6.31
C ASP A 8 6.98 18.59 7.40
N GLU A 9 6.89 19.05 8.65
CA GLU A 9 7.44 18.34 9.81
C GLU A 9 6.67 17.05 10.12
N GLN A 10 5.34 17.04 9.97
CA GLN A 10 4.53 15.82 10.08
C GLN A 10 4.93 14.78 9.04
N LEU A 11 5.15 15.22 7.79
CA LEU A 11 5.58 14.36 6.71
C LEU A 11 6.99 13.80 6.96
N ALA A 12 7.90 14.61 7.50
CA ALA A 12 9.23 14.14 7.91
C ALA A 12 9.14 13.10 9.04
N ALA A 13 8.29 13.33 10.05
CA ALA A 13 8.06 12.41 11.15
C ALA A 13 7.41 11.09 10.67
N LEU A 14 6.45 11.17 9.74
CA LEU A 14 5.84 9.99 9.11
C LEU A 14 6.90 9.14 8.41
N LYS A 15 7.71 9.75 7.54
CA LYS A 15 8.80 9.04 6.83
C LYS A 15 9.78 8.41 7.81
N SER A 16 10.17 9.15 8.85
CA SER A 16 11.06 8.64 9.89
C SER A 16 10.47 7.45 10.64
N ALA A 17 9.16 7.44 10.90
CA ALA A 17 8.50 6.31 11.55
C ALA A 17 8.43 5.09 10.63
N LEU A 18 7.99 5.29 9.37
CA LEU A 18 7.89 4.22 8.38
C LEU A 18 9.25 3.58 8.06
N ALA A 19 10.31 4.39 8.01
CA ALA A 19 11.68 3.90 7.76
C ALA A 19 12.22 2.98 8.87
N ARG A 20 11.60 2.94 10.06
CA ARG A 20 11.95 1.97 11.12
C ARG A 20 11.42 0.57 10.83
N ASN A 21 10.47 0.42 9.90
CA ASN A 21 10.01 -0.87 9.45
C ASN A 21 10.79 -1.28 8.19
N GLU A 22 11.86 -2.06 8.40
CA GLU A 22 12.73 -2.54 7.32
C GLU A 22 11.98 -3.40 6.28
N VAL A 23 10.94 -4.14 6.71
CA VAL A 23 10.10 -4.92 5.80
C VAL A 23 9.28 -4.01 4.89
N LEU A 24 8.65 -2.97 5.45
CA LEU A 24 7.91 -1.97 4.66
C LEU A 24 8.83 -1.29 3.64
N MET A 25 10.06 -0.94 4.05
CA MET A 25 11.05 -0.34 3.17
C MET A 25 11.44 -1.27 2.02
N GLU A 26 11.62 -2.56 2.31
CA GLU A 26 11.95 -3.54 1.29
C GLU A 26 10.77 -3.80 0.34
N VAL A 27 9.53 -3.81 0.85
CA VAL A 27 8.32 -3.86 0.02
C VAL A 27 8.25 -2.66 -0.92
N LEU A 28 8.48 -1.44 -0.42
CA LEU A 28 8.53 -0.22 -1.24
C LEU A 28 9.57 -0.31 -2.36
N ASN A 29 10.80 -0.74 -2.03
CA ASN A 29 11.89 -0.86 -2.99
C ASN A 29 11.60 -1.90 -4.07
N ARG A 30 11.10 -3.08 -3.69
CA ARG A 30 10.76 -4.15 -4.64
C ARG A 30 9.55 -3.79 -5.49
N THR A 31 8.54 -3.14 -4.92
CA THR A 31 7.37 -2.67 -5.67
C THR A 31 7.76 -1.65 -6.73
N ALA A 32 8.67 -0.71 -6.40
CA ALA A 32 9.20 0.24 -7.37
C ALA A 32 9.86 -0.46 -8.58
N GLY A 33 10.49 -1.62 -8.36
CA GLY A 33 11.09 -2.46 -9.41
C GLY A 33 10.09 -3.21 -10.28
N LEU A 34 8.82 -3.38 -9.86
CA LEU A 34 7.78 -4.05 -10.64
C LEU A 34 7.25 -3.19 -11.79
N GLY A 35 7.44 -1.87 -11.73
CA GLY A 35 7.08 -0.95 -12.82
C GLY A 35 5.58 -0.82 -13.08
N GLN A 36 4.73 -1.20 -12.12
CA GLN A 36 3.27 -1.04 -12.26
C GLN A 36 2.87 0.45 -12.29
N PRO A 37 1.85 0.83 -13.07
CA PRO A 37 1.39 2.21 -13.09
C PRO A 37 0.67 2.57 -11.78
N ASN A 38 0.86 3.82 -11.33
CA ASN A 38 0.14 4.43 -10.22
C ASN A 38 0.15 3.64 -8.90
N TRP A 39 1.16 2.82 -8.64
CA TRP A 39 1.21 1.95 -7.47
C TRP A 39 1.35 2.70 -6.13
N TYR A 40 0.88 2.11 -5.04
CA TYR A 40 1.10 2.55 -3.65
C TYR A 40 1.17 1.34 -2.72
N VAL A 41 2.03 1.42 -1.69
CA VAL A 41 1.89 0.59 -0.48
C VAL A 41 0.93 1.30 0.46
N THR A 42 -0.09 0.64 0.98
CA THR A 42 -1.21 1.31 1.67
C THR A 42 -1.74 0.53 2.88
N ALA A 43 -2.83 1.02 3.46
CA ALA A 43 -3.65 0.33 4.46
C ALA A 43 -2.93 -0.02 5.77
N GLY A 44 -3.14 -1.26 6.26
CA GLY A 44 -2.77 -1.74 7.59
C GLY A 44 -1.32 -1.50 7.94
N CYS A 45 -0.42 -1.88 7.03
CA CYS A 45 1.01 -1.85 7.27
C CYS A 45 1.55 -0.43 7.54
N VAL A 46 0.95 0.60 6.93
CA VAL A 46 1.42 1.99 7.04
C VAL A 46 1.09 2.56 8.42
N PHE A 47 -0.21 2.63 8.78
CA PHE A 47 -0.59 3.24 10.07
C PHE A 47 -0.17 2.37 11.26
N GLN A 48 -0.19 1.04 11.13
CA GLN A 48 0.23 0.14 12.21
C GLN A 48 1.73 0.31 12.50
N THR A 49 2.56 0.52 11.47
CA THR A 49 3.98 0.88 11.66
C THR A 49 4.11 2.18 12.47
N VAL A 50 3.35 3.22 12.10
CA VAL A 50 3.36 4.49 12.85
C VAL A 50 2.97 4.27 14.30
N TRP A 51 1.85 3.57 14.55
CA TRP A 51 1.40 3.27 15.91
C TRP A 51 2.43 2.48 16.72
N ASN A 52 3.05 1.48 16.11
CA ASN A 52 4.08 0.70 16.77
C ASN A 52 5.25 1.60 17.20
N VAL A 53 5.75 2.44 16.28
CA VAL A 53 6.88 3.32 16.54
C VAL A 53 6.57 4.35 17.62
N VAL A 54 5.41 5.01 17.58
CA VAL A 54 5.06 6.06 18.56
C VAL A 54 4.62 5.51 19.91
N THR A 55 4.42 4.19 20.03
CA THR A 55 4.10 3.50 21.28
C THR A 55 5.21 2.56 21.75
N ASP A 56 6.43 2.73 21.21
CA ASP A 56 7.63 1.97 21.56
C ASP A 56 7.51 0.44 21.40
N ARG A 57 6.73 0.00 20.40
CA ARG A 57 6.59 -1.41 19.99
C ARG A 57 7.48 -1.71 18.79
N HIS A 58 7.70 -3.00 18.54
CA HIS A 58 8.44 -3.44 17.36
C HIS A 58 7.75 -2.94 16.07
N PRO A 59 8.46 -2.30 15.11
CA PRO A 59 7.84 -1.66 13.94
C PRO A 59 6.94 -2.59 13.11
N THR A 60 7.29 -3.87 13.01
CA THR A 60 6.50 -4.89 12.29
C THR A 60 5.40 -5.56 13.13
N GLY A 61 5.26 -5.22 14.41
CA GLY A 61 4.38 -5.92 15.33
C GLY A 61 2.90 -5.82 14.94
N GLY A 62 2.22 -6.96 14.85
CA GLY A 62 0.77 -7.00 14.56
C GLY A 62 0.38 -6.60 13.13
N ILE A 63 1.35 -6.43 12.22
CA ILE A 63 1.09 -6.30 10.79
C ILE A 63 0.88 -7.71 10.22
N LYS A 64 -0.26 -7.93 9.56
CA LYS A 64 -0.60 -9.23 8.97
C LYS A 64 0.02 -9.35 7.57
N ASP A 65 -0.13 -8.30 6.79
CA ASP A 65 0.12 -8.22 5.37
C ASP A 65 0.54 -6.79 4.97
N TYR A 66 1.09 -6.68 3.77
CA TYR A 66 1.46 -5.42 3.12
C TYR A 66 0.67 -5.28 1.82
N ASP A 67 -0.30 -4.38 1.83
CA ASP A 67 -1.12 -4.08 0.65
C ASP A 67 -0.36 -3.23 -0.36
N VAL A 68 -0.25 -3.74 -1.59
CA VAL A 68 0.27 -3.04 -2.75
C VAL A 68 -0.85 -2.85 -3.76
N PHE A 69 -1.35 -1.64 -3.87
CA PHE A 69 -2.36 -1.29 -4.86
C PHE A 69 -1.69 -0.71 -6.10
N TYR A 70 -2.24 -0.99 -7.27
CA TYR A 70 -1.90 -0.32 -8.53
C TYR A 70 -3.17 -0.10 -9.36
N PHE A 71 -3.07 0.71 -10.41
CA PHE A 71 -4.22 1.00 -11.26
C PHE A 71 -3.83 0.86 -12.73
N ASP A 72 -4.36 -0.18 -13.37
CA ASP A 72 -4.23 -0.42 -14.79
C ASP A 72 -5.58 -0.82 -15.38
N ASP A 73 -6.17 0.08 -16.17
CA ASP A 73 -7.48 -0.08 -16.80
C ASP A 73 -7.40 -0.62 -18.24
N ARG A 74 -6.20 -0.91 -18.73
CA ARG A 74 -5.98 -1.38 -20.11
C ARG A 74 -6.44 -2.82 -20.31
N ASP A 75 -6.31 -3.65 -19.29
CA ASP A 75 -6.75 -5.04 -19.28
C ASP A 75 -7.24 -5.42 -17.87
N LEU A 76 -8.57 -5.58 -17.73
CA LEU A 76 -9.22 -5.91 -16.45
C LEU A 76 -9.40 -7.43 -16.23
N SER A 77 -8.86 -8.26 -17.13
CA SER A 77 -8.92 -9.72 -17.00
C SER A 77 -8.26 -10.21 -15.72
N TRP A 78 -8.66 -11.40 -15.25
CA TRP A 78 -7.99 -12.02 -14.11
C TRP A 78 -6.56 -12.40 -14.47
N GLU A 79 -6.36 -12.84 -15.71
CA GLU A 79 -5.08 -13.27 -16.25
C GLU A 79 -4.04 -12.14 -16.22
N ALA A 80 -4.45 -10.90 -16.51
CA ALA A 80 -3.59 -9.72 -16.40
C ALA A 80 -3.17 -9.45 -14.93
N GLU A 81 -4.12 -9.47 -13.99
CA GLU A 81 -3.79 -9.29 -12.57
C GLU A 81 -2.94 -10.45 -12.02
N ASP A 82 -3.26 -11.69 -12.37
CA ASP A 82 -2.55 -12.90 -11.95
C ASP A 82 -1.09 -12.90 -12.43
N ALA A 83 -0.83 -12.37 -13.64
CA ALA A 83 0.54 -12.19 -14.12
C ALA A 83 1.34 -11.22 -13.23
N VAL A 84 0.71 -10.11 -12.78
CA VAL A 84 1.32 -9.15 -11.84
C VAL A 84 1.51 -9.78 -10.47
N ILE A 85 0.52 -10.51 -9.95
CA ILE A 85 0.62 -11.23 -8.67
C ILE A 85 1.77 -12.23 -8.69
N LYS A 86 1.96 -12.98 -9.78
CA LYS A 86 3.08 -13.93 -9.92
C LYS A 86 4.43 -13.23 -9.99
N ALA A 87 4.53 -12.13 -10.74
CA ALA A 87 5.75 -11.33 -10.80
C ALA A 87 6.10 -10.72 -9.43
N ALA A 88 5.10 -10.21 -8.72
CA ALA A 88 5.23 -9.72 -7.36
C ALA A 88 5.67 -10.82 -6.39
N SER A 89 5.03 -11.99 -6.42
CA SER A 89 5.39 -13.13 -5.57
C SER A 89 6.87 -13.51 -5.74
N ALA A 90 7.36 -13.54 -6.99
CA ALA A 90 8.77 -13.77 -7.27
C ALA A 90 9.67 -12.63 -6.73
N ALA A 91 9.26 -11.37 -6.91
CA ALA A 91 10.00 -10.22 -6.42
C ALA A 91 10.08 -10.18 -4.88
N PHE A 92 9.01 -10.54 -4.19
CA PHE A 92 8.91 -10.54 -2.73
C PHE A 92 9.40 -11.84 -2.07
N ALA A 93 9.87 -12.82 -2.86
CA ALA A 93 10.40 -14.07 -2.32
C ALA A 93 11.49 -13.83 -1.25
N GLY A 94 11.41 -14.59 -0.16
CA GLY A 94 12.34 -14.49 0.97
C GLY A 94 12.05 -13.37 1.96
N LEU A 95 11.04 -12.52 1.73
CA LEU A 95 10.57 -11.58 2.76
C LEU A 95 9.80 -12.33 3.85
N PRO A 96 9.98 -11.97 5.14
CA PRO A 96 9.22 -12.52 6.25
C PRO A 96 7.84 -11.85 6.36
N ALA A 97 7.13 -11.68 5.25
CA ALA A 97 5.85 -11.00 5.19
C ALA A 97 5.02 -11.44 3.98
N GLU A 98 3.71 -11.39 4.14
CA GLU A 98 2.75 -11.53 3.05
C GLU A 98 2.55 -10.17 2.37
N VAL A 99 2.60 -10.16 1.04
CA VAL A 99 2.38 -8.94 0.23
C VAL A 99 1.21 -9.22 -0.69
N GLU A 100 0.12 -8.49 -0.50
CA GLU A 100 -1.08 -8.60 -1.31
C GLU A 100 -1.04 -7.54 -2.43
N VAL A 101 -0.98 -7.99 -3.68
CA VAL A 101 -0.98 -7.09 -4.84
C VAL A 101 -2.36 -7.05 -5.47
N ARG A 102 -2.90 -5.84 -5.69
CA ARG A 102 -4.25 -5.65 -6.23
C ARG A 102 -4.30 -4.57 -7.30
N ASN A 103 -4.97 -4.88 -8.41
CA ASN A 103 -5.36 -3.88 -9.41
C ASN A 103 -6.68 -3.23 -9.00
N GLU A 104 -6.64 -1.99 -8.57
CA GLU A 104 -7.83 -1.26 -8.13
C GLU A 104 -8.81 -0.96 -9.27
N ALA A 105 -8.34 -0.98 -10.53
CA ALA A 105 -9.20 -0.80 -11.68
C ALA A 105 -10.24 -1.93 -11.83
N ARG A 106 -9.99 -3.13 -11.28
CA ARG A 106 -10.86 -4.31 -11.47
C ARG A 106 -11.66 -4.73 -10.24
N VAL A 107 -11.46 -4.07 -9.09
CA VAL A 107 -12.08 -4.46 -7.82
C VAL A 107 -13.60 -4.54 -7.93
N HIS A 108 -14.22 -3.55 -8.58
CA HIS A 108 -15.66 -3.49 -8.82
C HIS A 108 -16.24 -4.71 -9.56
N LEU A 109 -15.42 -5.49 -10.30
CA LEU A 109 -15.89 -6.66 -11.05
C LEU A 109 -16.17 -7.88 -10.15
N TRP A 110 -15.53 -7.96 -8.98
CA TRP A 110 -15.60 -9.15 -8.11
C TRP A 110 -15.98 -8.82 -6.67
N TYR A 111 -15.82 -7.57 -6.21
CA TYR A 111 -16.00 -7.20 -4.80
C TYR A 111 -17.43 -7.45 -4.30
N GLU A 112 -18.44 -7.07 -5.08
CA GLU A 112 -19.84 -7.28 -4.73
C GLU A 112 -20.18 -8.77 -4.61
N GLN A 113 -19.67 -9.60 -5.51
CA GLN A 113 -19.89 -11.05 -5.46
C GLN A 113 -19.23 -11.69 -4.23
N LYS A 114 -18.06 -11.19 -3.82
CA LYS A 114 -17.30 -11.71 -2.68
C LYS A 114 -17.86 -11.25 -1.33
N PHE A 115 -18.28 -9.99 -1.23
CA PHE A 115 -18.62 -9.35 0.05
C PHE A 115 -20.09 -8.92 0.19
N GLY A 116 -20.89 -8.99 -0.88
CA GLY A 116 -22.29 -8.59 -0.87
C GLY A 116 -22.50 -7.07 -0.80
N VAL A 117 -21.47 -6.28 -1.11
CA VAL A 117 -21.49 -4.81 -1.05
C VAL A 117 -21.12 -4.26 -2.42
N VAL A 118 -21.97 -3.40 -2.98
CA VAL A 118 -21.71 -2.73 -4.26
C VAL A 118 -20.43 -1.91 -4.14
N CYS A 119 -19.49 -2.16 -5.05
CA CYS A 119 -18.26 -1.39 -5.21
C CYS A 119 -18.35 -0.68 -6.57
N ALA A 120 -18.41 0.65 -6.55
CA ALA A 120 -18.34 1.42 -7.80
C ALA A 120 -16.91 1.34 -8.38
N PRO A 121 -16.75 1.38 -9.72
CA PRO A 121 -15.43 1.45 -10.33
C PRO A 121 -14.61 2.62 -9.76
N HIS A 122 -13.40 2.33 -9.27
CA HIS A 122 -12.48 3.37 -8.83
C HIS A 122 -11.92 4.13 -10.03
N ALA A 123 -11.68 5.43 -9.86
CA ALA A 123 -11.10 6.29 -10.91
C ALA A 123 -9.56 6.32 -10.88
N SER A 124 -8.95 5.93 -9.76
CA SER A 124 -7.51 5.86 -9.56
C SER A 124 -7.18 5.01 -8.32
N THR A 125 -5.89 4.73 -8.09
CA THR A 125 -5.45 4.09 -6.83
C THR A 125 -5.75 4.95 -5.62
N GLU A 126 -5.58 6.27 -5.70
CA GLU A 126 -5.93 7.18 -4.60
C GLU A 126 -7.43 7.12 -4.28
N ALA A 127 -8.31 7.09 -5.29
CA ALA A 127 -9.75 6.94 -5.06
C ALA A 127 -10.12 5.60 -4.40
N ALA A 128 -9.35 4.54 -4.66
CA ALA A 128 -9.51 3.26 -3.97
C ALA A 128 -9.06 3.35 -2.50
N ILE A 129 -7.92 3.99 -2.24
CA ILE A 129 -7.42 4.24 -0.88
C ILE A 129 -8.40 5.09 -0.07
N ASP A 130 -9.01 6.12 -0.69
CA ASP A 130 -10.02 6.96 -0.07
C ASP A 130 -11.31 6.20 0.30
N SER A 131 -11.52 5.01 -0.28
CA SER A 131 -12.71 4.18 -0.06
C SER A 131 -12.59 3.20 1.12
N PHE A 132 -11.42 3.13 1.78
CA PHE A 132 -11.28 2.30 2.97
C PHE A 132 -12.28 2.69 4.07
N ALA A 133 -12.74 1.69 4.82
CA ALA A 133 -13.76 1.88 5.86
C ALA A 133 -13.33 2.79 7.03
N ALA A 134 -12.03 2.98 7.23
CA ALA A 134 -11.47 3.83 8.27
C ALA A 134 -10.43 4.78 7.67
N THR A 135 -10.52 6.06 8.05
CA THR A 135 -9.62 7.12 7.55
C THR A 135 -8.16 6.87 7.86
N THR A 136 -7.85 6.11 8.91
CA THR A 136 -6.49 5.70 9.25
C THR A 136 -5.88 4.76 8.21
N CYS A 137 -6.71 4.05 7.45
CA CYS A 137 -6.28 3.18 6.35
C CYS A 137 -6.15 3.94 5.02
N CYS A 138 -6.69 5.15 4.92
CA CYS A 138 -6.66 6.00 3.72
C CYS A 138 -5.30 6.71 3.55
N LEU A 139 -4.19 5.98 3.67
CA LEU A 139 -2.85 6.51 3.50
C LEU A 139 -2.03 5.56 2.63
N GLY A 140 -1.60 6.06 1.47
CA GLY A 140 -0.68 5.37 0.57
C GLY A 140 0.71 6.00 0.63
N VAL A 141 1.75 5.20 0.39
CA VAL A 141 3.11 5.68 0.19
C VAL A 141 3.75 4.98 -1.00
N ARG A 142 4.52 5.72 -1.79
CA ARG A 142 5.31 5.17 -2.90
C ARG A 142 6.61 5.90 -3.11
N LEU A 143 7.53 5.24 -3.81
CA LEU A 143 8.79 5.83 -4.24
C LEU A 143 8.66 6.32 -5.68
N GLU A 144 9.03 7.57 -5.91
CA GLU A 144 9.23 8.17 -7.22
C GLU A 144 10.71 8.06 -7.64
N PRO A 145 11.03 8.28 -8.93
CA PRO A 145 12.40 8.33 -9.40
C PRO A 145 13.27 9.27 -8.54
N GLY A 146 14.49 8.82 -8.22
CA GLY A 146 15.39 9.54 -7.32
C GLY A 146 15.12 9.32 -5.82
N GLY A 147 14.24 8.38 -5.46
CA GLY A 147 13.99 7.99 -4.06
C GLY A 147 13.08 8.97 -3.31
N ARG A 148 12.42 9.89 -4.03
CA ARG A 148 11.46 10.81 -3.43
C ARG A 148 10.20 10.04 -3.03
N TRP A 149 9.78 10.19 -1.78
CA TRP A 149 8.52 9.64 -1.32
C TRP A 149 7.35 10.51 -1.77
N ARG A 150 6.33 9.87 -2.34
CA ARG A 150 4.99 10.42 -2.47
C ARG A 150 4.11 9.75 -1.44
N VAL A 151 3.34 10.58 -0.74
CA VAL A 151 2.34 10.20 0.26
C VAL A 151 1.00 10.75 -0.22
#